data_AF-A0A973F5X6-F1
#
_entry.id   AF-A0A973F5X6-F1
#
_cell.length_a   1.000
_cell.length_b   1.000
_cell.length_c   1.000
_cell.angle_alpha   90.00
_cell.angle_beta   90.00
_cell.angle_gamma   90.00
#
_symmetry.space_group_name_H-M   'P 1'
#
loop_
_entity.id
_entity.type
_entity.pdbx_description
1 polymer ?
#
loop_
_entity_poly.entity_id
_entity_poly.type
_entity_poly.pdbx_seq_one_letter_code
_entity_poly.pdbx_strand_id
1 'polypeptide(L)'
;MPIINELDIQVFFIVFFLTLVVNYILLGKLRFSLVDPIWIMVIINTTLTLTLVIYDRLMQNDFVIVIYLVLCQFFFAAGARFSKWCVVRNIIPLILPVGYAEAVNSRRTLWLLNASTFILVVILSYYIATGIPVFDSDPELARALGKTGGGGAIARLTNVFTYLSLTLWFYVRVKRIRIGRVSKTLGIALPFILLLSVGAKSSLISIYVSYYYVSCFISFETRKPFKHSAIFFVLTIISILIVTFSLVYTRGTLVSASMSPSEFATSQILQRIFFTGIGAYHYFSINFSDLNHLTAFDYFNQYLVLPLLAPLRLISYEPTVGKILAVSMVGDDTFGPNPSMYVEGIIFYGWLGGIFYCGMLGIIFSVFRYYPLTLNRFPSFLRVVSFSFGCFLVSTMTYDMILFMGDVYNTLFLSAPILIGVMMVGQSISQRKKL
;
A
#
# COMPACT_ATOMS: atom_id res chain seq x y z
N MET A 1 26.86 6.08 3.38
CA MET A 1 27.02 4.60 3.31
C MET A 1 28.11 3.97 4.21
N PRO A 2 28.66 4.60 5.28
CA PRO A 2 29.71 3.96 6.10
C PRO A 2 29.19 2.81 6.99
N ILE A 3 27.94 2.86 7.48
CA ILE A 3 27.40 1.87 8.44
C ILE A 3 27.27 0.44 7.88
N ILE A 4 27.04 0.27 6.57
CA ILE A 4 26.95 -1.07 5.98
C ILE A 4 28.32 -1.77 6.01
N ASN A 5 29.41 -1.00 5.91
CA ASN A 5 30.76 -1.53 5.88
C ASN A 5 31.34 -1.81 7.28
N GLU A 6 30.73 -1.25 8.33
CA GLU A 6 31.14 -1.40 9.75
C GLU A 6 30.11 -2.19 10.57
N LEU A 7 29.17 -2.87 9.91
CA LEU A 7 28.10 -3.59 10.57
C LEU A 7 28.59 -4.91 11.15
N ASP A 8 28.58 -5.06 12.48
CA ASP A 8 28.67 -6.36 13.13
C ASP A 8 27.38 -7.13 12.84
N ILE A 9 27.51 -8.05 11.88
CA ILE A 9 26.41 -8.87 11.37
C ILE A 9 25.77 -9.70 12.50
N GLN A 10 26.54 -10.18 13.47
CA GLN A 10 26.02 -11.02 14.55
C GLN A 10 25.14 -10.18 15.48
N VAL A 11 25.65 -9.03 15.93
CA VAL A 11 24.90 -8.11 16.80
C VAL A 11 23.64 -7.61 16.08
N PHE A 12 23.76 -7.25 14.81
CA PHE A 12 22.61 -6.82 14.00
C PHE A 12 21.51 -7.88 13.95
N PHE A 13 21.85 -9.14 13.67
CA PHE A 13 20.85 -10.21 13.62
C PHE A 13 20.21 -10.48 14.98
N ILE A 14 20.97 -10.43 16.07
CA ILE A 14 20.42 -10.58 17.43
C ILE A 14 19.38 -9.49 17.71
N VAL A 15 19.72 -8.22 17.45
CA VAL A 15 18.80 -7.09 17.61
C VAL A 15 17.59 -7.21 16.68
N PHE A 16 17.80 -7.65 15.43
CA PHE A 16 16.73 -7.87 14.46
C PHE A 16 15.72 -8.93 14.94
N PHE A 17 16.19 -10.09 15.39
CA PHE A 17 15.30 -11.14 15.88
C PHE A 17 14.57 -10.71 17.16
N LEU A 18 15.25 -10.00 18.07
CA LEU A 18 14.63 -9.51 19.29
C LEU A 18 13.52 -8.49 18.99
N THR A 19 13.80 -7.50 18.14
CA THR A 19 12.79 -6.50 17.72
C THR A 19 11.65 -7.16 16.94
N LEU A 20 11.94 -8.17 16.11
CA LEU A 20 10.92 -8.93 15.38
C LEU A 20 9.96 -9.64 16.34
N VAL A 21 10.49 -10.31 17.37
CA VAL A 21 9.69 -11.02 18.39
C VAL A 21 8.82 -10.02 19.15
N VAL A 22 9.38 -8.90 19.59
CA VAL A 22 8.64 -7.85 20.30
C VAL A 22 7.51 -7.29 19.42
N ASN A 23 7.82 -6.92 18.17
CA ASN A 23 6.81 -6.42 17.23
C ASN A 23 5.76 -7.49 16.90
N TYR A 24 6.15 -8.76 16.81
CA TYR A 24 5.22 -9.87 16.62
C TYR A 24 4.23 -9.99 17.77
N ILE A 25 4.67 -9.83 19.02
CA ILE A 25 3.81 -9.86 20.21
C ILE A 25 2.89 -8.62 20.25
N LEU A 26 3.43 -7.43 19.96
CA LEU A 26 2.68 -6.17 19.99
C LEU A 26 1.64 -6.08 18.85
N LEU A 27 2.02 -6.42 17.63
CA LEU A 27 1.16 -6.28 16.45
C LEU A 27 0.42 -7.56 16.09
N GLY A 28 0.76 -8.72 16.66
CA GLY A 28 0.20 -10.02 16.27
C GLY A 28 -1.32 -10.14 16.43
N LYS A 29 -1.93 -9.34 17.31
CA LYS A 29 -3.40 -9.28 17.48
C LYS A 29 -4.12 -8.49 16.37
N LEU A 30 -3.39 -7.77 15.51
CA LEU A 30 -3.95 -6.96 14.42
C LEU A 30 -4.10 -7.73 13.10
N ARG A 31 -3.46 -8.90 12.96
CA ARG A 31 -3.46 -9.69 11.74
C ARG A 31 -4.77 -10.48 11.55
N PHE A 32 -5.19 -10.65 10.29
CA PHE A 32 -6.24 -11.62 9.95
C PHE A 32 -5.69 -13.05 9.85
N SER A 33 -4.44 -13.21 9.40
CA SER A 33 -3.71 -14.48 9.38
C SER A 33 -2.19 -14.24 9.39
N LEU A 34 -1.40 -15.30 9.44
CA LEU A 34 0.07 -15.22 9.35
C LEU A 34 0.58 -14.62 8.04
N VAL A 35 -0.23 -14.70 6.97
CA VAL A 35 0.13 -14.22 5.63
C VAL A 35 -0.59 -12.89 5.30
N ASP A 36 -1.04 -12.16 6.32
CA ASP A 36 -1.65 -10.85 6.15
C ASP A 36 -0.65 -9.83 5.58
N PRO A 37 -0.83 -9.34 4.33
CA PRO A 37 0.18 -8.53 3.66
C PRO A 37 0.41 -7.19 4.35
N ILE A 38 -0.62 -6.56 4.94
CA ILE A 38 -0.45 -5.30 5.68
C ILE A 38 0.33 -5.59 6.96
N TRP A 39 -0.01 -6.65 7.68
CA TRP A 39 0.69 -6.99 8.91
C TRP A 39 2.16 -7.33 8.65
N ILE A 40 2.47 -8.10 7.60
CA ILE A 40 3.84 -8.41 7.17
C ILE A 40 4.59 -7.13 6.84
N MET A 41 3.97 -6.20 6.13
CA MET A 41 4.60 -4.95 5.77
C MET A 41 4.92 -4.09 7.00
N VAL A 42 3.95 -3.89 7.88
CA VAL A 42 4.13 -3.10 9.10
C VAL A 42 5.17 -3.75 10.01
N ILE A 43 5.12 -5.07 10.23
CA ILE A 43 6.08 -5.74 11.11
C ILE A 43 7.51 -5.67 10.55
N ILE A 44 7.71 -5.91 9.24
CA ILE A 44 9.04 -5.85 8.63
C ILE A 44 9.58 -4.42 8.70
N ASN A 45 8.80 -3.42 8.31
CA ASN A 45 9.25 -2.03 8.31
C ASN A 45 9.63 -1.57 9.72
N THR A 46 8.73 -1.76 10.68
CA THR A 46 8.97 -1.36 12.08
C THR A 46 10.14 -2.11 12.73
N THR A 47 10.33 -3.39 12.39
CA THR A 47 11.47 -4.18 12.87
C THR A 47 12.78 -3.68 12.28
N LEU A 48 12.85 -3.44 10.97
CA LEU A 48 14.05 -2.94 10.31
C LEU A 48 14.44 -1.55 10.82
N THR A 49 13.48 -0.63 10.96
CA THR A 49 13.71 0.71 11.52
C THR A 49 14.25 0.64 12.95
N LEU A 50 13.58 -0.09 13.84
CA LEU A 50 14.02 -0.22 15.23
C LEU A 50 15.41 -0.88 15.33
N THR A 51 15.67 -1.90 14.52
CA THR A 51 16.97 -2.60 14.51
C THR A 51 18.09 -1.64 14.16
N LEU A 52 17.94 -0.89 13.07
CA LEU A 52 18.96 0.05 12.60
C LEU A 52 19.22 1.16 13.62
N VAL A 53 18.16 1.72 14.20
CA VAL A 53 18.30 2.80 15.20
C VAL A 53 18.89 2.28 16.51
N ILE A 54 18.46 1.12 17.00
CA ILE A 54 19.03 0.51 18.21
C ILE A 54 20.51 0.19 17.99
N TYR A 55 20.86 -0.39 16.84
CA TYR A 55 22.24 -0.75 16.52
C TYR A 55 23.17 0.46 16.54
N ASP A 56 22.80 1.56 15.89
CA ASP A 56 23.61 2.79 15.87
C ASP A 56 23.65 3.49 17.23
N ARG A 57 22.51 3.60 17.91
CA ARG A 57 22.42 4.32 19.19
C ARG A 57 23.02 3.57 20.37
N LEU A 58 23.10 2.24 20.29
CA LEU A 58 23.93 1.44 21.21
C LEU A 58 25.41 1.82 21.11
N MET A 59 25.91 2.17 19.92
CA MET A 59 27.30 2.59 19.73
C MET A 59 27.56 4.03 20.23
N GLN A 60 26.52 4.87 20.27
CA GLN A 60 26.61 6.29 20.66
C GLN A 60 26.18 6.58 22.11
N ASN A 61 25.66 5.60 22.86
CA ASN A 61 25.10 5.75 24.22
C ASN A 61 23.94 6.76 24.34
N ASP A 62 23.11 6.93 23.30
CA ASP A 62 21.95 7.84 23.29
C ASP A 62 20.62 7.08 23.10
N PHE A 63 19.94 6.81 24.21
CA PHE A 63 18.73 5.97 24.21
C PHE A 63 17.41 6.74 24.06
N VAL A 64 17.43 8.08 24.00
CA VAL A 64 16.18 8.88 24.00
C VAL A 64 15.33 8.58 22.77
N ILE A 65 15.98 8.46 21.61
CA ILE A 65 15.31 8.11 20.34
C ILE A 65 14.74 6.69 20.39
N VAL A 66 15.48 5.73 20.96
CA VAL A 66 15.02 4.35 21.10
C VAL A 66 13.75 4.28 21.94
N ILE A 67 13.73 4.99 23.07
CA ILE A 67 12.56 5.07 23.95
C ILE A 67 11.36 5.66 23.20
N TYR A 68 11.57 6.76 22.46
CA TYR A 68 10.52 7.37 21.65
C TYR A 68 9.94 6.42 20.61
N LEU A 69 10.79 5.72 19.83
CA LEU A 69 10.32 4.77 18.82
C LEU A 69 9.52 3.63 19.43
N VAL A 70 9.97 3.09 20.56
CA VAL A 70 9.25 2.04 21.30
C VAL A 70 7.90 2.55 21.80
N LEU A 71 7.84 3.76 22.35
CA LEU A 71 6.59 4.38 22.80
C LEU A 71 5.62 4.63 21.64
N CYS A 72 6.08 5.17 20.52
CA CYS A 72 5.26 5.37 19.33
C CYS A 72 4.66 4.05 18.83
N GLN A 73 5.46 2.99 18.76
CA GLN A 73 5.00 1.68 18.33
C GLN A 73 3.98 1.08 19.31
N PHE A 74 4.21 1.25 20.61
CA PHE A 74 3.27 0.84 21.64
C PHE A 74 1.94 1.60 21.52
N PHE A 75 1.96 2.91 21.37
CA PHE A 75 0.76 3.74 21.21
C PHE A 75 0.00 3.41 19.92
N PHE A 76 0.71 3.21 18.81
CA PHE A 76 0.10 2.72 17.56
C PHE A 76 -0.63 1.39 17.77
N ALA A 77 0.04 0.41 18.40
CA ALA A 77 -0.57 -0.88 18.69
C ALA A 77 -1.76 -0.76 19.66
N ALA A 78 -1.67 0.10 20.67
CA ALA A 78 -2.75 0.36 21.63
C ALA A 78 -3.96 1.00 20.96
N GLY A 79 -3.77 2.05 20.16
CA GLY A 79 -4.82 2.72 19.39
C GLY A 79 -5.53 1.76 18.43
N ALA A 80 -4.76 0.95 17.71
CA ALA A 80 -5.30 -0.05 16.80
C ALA A 80 -6.10 -1.15 17.53
N ARG A 81 -5.60 -1.65 18.66
CA ARG A 81 -6.30 -2.67 19.46
C ARG A 81 -7.57 -2.14 20.09
N PHE A 82 -7.53 -0.94 20.67
CA PHE A 82 -8.69 -0.32 21.32
C PHE A 82 -9.81 -0.05 20.30
N SER A 83 -9.48 0.57 19.18
CA SER A 83 -10.42 0.81 18.08
C SER A 83 -11.01 -0.50 17.53
N LYS A 84 -10.17 -1.54 17.33
CA LYS A 84 -10.65 -2.86 16.89
C LYS A 84 -11.69 -3.42 17.84
N TRP A 85 -11.44 -3.34 19.14
CA TRP A 85 -12.39 -3.82 20.14
C TRP A 85 -13.74 -3.08 20.06
N CYS A 86 -13.71 -1.76 19.94
CA CYS A 86 -14.92 -0.94 19.79
C CYS A 86 -15.70 -1.24 18.51
N VAL A 87 -15.00 -1.42 17.38
CA VAL A 87 -15.61 -1.70 16.07
C VAL A 87 -16.15 -3.13 15.99
N VAL A 88 -15.35 -4.12 16.40
CA VAL A 88 -15.69 -5.55 16.29
C VAL A 88 -16.80 -5.97 17.25
N ARG A 89 -16.91 -5.34 18.43
CA ARG A 89 -17.99 -5.62 19.40
C ARG A 89 -19.40 -5.40 18.83
N ASN A 90 -19.52 -4.57 17.79
CA ASN A 90 -20.79 -4.22 17.15
C ASN A 90 -21.09 -5.03 15.86
N ILE A 91 -20.29 -6.05 15.52
CA ILE A 91 -20.57 -6.91 14.37
C ILE A 91 -21.71 -7.87 14.72
N ILE A 92 -22.95 -7.42 14.48
CA ILE A 92 -24.12 -8.29 14.49
C ILE A 92 -24.08 -9.17 13.22
N PRO A 93 -24.14 -10.51 13.33
CA PRO A 93 -24.17 -11.36 12.16
C PRO A 93 -25.52 -11.25 11.45
N LEU A 94 -25.50 -10.84 10.18
CA LEU A 94 -26.57 -11.15 9.25
C LEU A 94 -26.00 -12.03 8.14
N ILE A 95 -26.33 -13.32 8.19
CA ILE A 95 -26.17 -14.24 7.06
C ILE A 95 -27.31 -13.90 6.11
N LEU A 96 -27.10 -12.93 5.21
CA LEU A 96 -28.04 -12.67 4.14
C LEU A 96 -27.69 -13.61 2.97
N PRO A 97 -28.62 -14.46 2.51
CA PRO A 97 -28.42 -15.18 1.26
C PRO A 97 -28.23 -14.15 0.14
N VAL A 98 -27.19 -14.33 -0.69
CA VAL A 98 -26.96 -13.48 -1.86
C VAL A 98 -28.19 -13.61 -2.77
N GLY A 99 -29.02 -12.56 -2.79
CA GLY A 99 -30.22 -12.56 -3.62
C GLY A 99 -29.83 -12.63 -5.11
N TYR A 100 -30.66 -13.28 -5.94
CA TYR A 100 -30.45 -13.34 -7.39
C TYR A 100 -30.22 -11.95 -8.02
N ALA A 101 -30.92 -10.91 -7.51
CA ALA A 101 -30.75 -9.53 -7.92
C ALA A 101 -29.34 -8.98 -7.63
N GLU A 102 -28.74 -9.37 -6.51
CA GLU A 102 -27.39 -8.96 -6.11
C GLU A 102 -26.31 -9.62 -6.99
N ALA A 103 -26.52 -10.87 -7.38
CA ALA A 103 -25.65 -11.58 -8.31
C ALA A 103 -25.67 -10.98 -9.73
N VAL A 104 -26.86 -10.61 -10.23
CA VAL A 104 -27.02 -9.95 -11.54
C VAL A 104 -26.39 -8.56 -11.53
N ASN A 105 -26.60 -7.77 -10.47
CA ASN A 105 -26.00 -6.44 -10.35
C ASN A 105 -24.47 -6.54 -10.25
N SER A 106 -23.93 -7.44 -9.43
CA SER A 106 -22.46 -7.64 -9.30
C SER A 106 -21.79 -7.97 -10.63
N ARG A 107 -22.43 -8.82 -11.46
CA ARG A 107 -21.91 -9.16 -12.80
C ARG A 107 -21.86 -7.95 -13.72
N ARG A 108 -22.89 -7.11 -13.70
CA ARG A 108 -22.96 -5.91 -14.56
C ARG A 108 -21.97 -4.84 -14.11
N THR A 109 -21.87 -4.60 -12.81
CA THR A 109 -20.87 -3.71 -12.22
C THR A 109 -19.46 -4.14 -12.61
N LEU A 110 -19.15 -5.45 -12.55
CA LEU A 110 -17.86 -5.97 -13.02
C LEU A 110 -17.60 -5.68 -14.51
N TRP A 111 -18.60 -5.86 -15.38
CA TRP A 111 -18.46 -5.56 -16.81
C TRP A 111 -18.24 -4.08 -17.09
N LEU A 112 -19.03 -3.23 -16.46
CA LEU A 112 -18.89 -1.78 -16.61
C LEU A 112 -17.55 -1.30 -16.07
N LEU A 113 -17.08 -1.81 -14.93
CA LEU A 113 -15.75 -1.49 -14.41
C LEU A 113 -14.64 -1.95 -15.34
N ASN A 114 -14.70 -3.18 -15.87
CA ASN A 114 -13.72 -3.64 -16.85
C ASN A 114 -13.75 -2.75 -18.11
N ALA A 115 -14.92 -2.37 -18.62
CA ALA A 115 -15.04 -1.46 -19.75
C ALA A 115 -14.46 -0.07 -19.44
N SER A 116 -14.79 0.52 -18.29
CA SER A 116 -14.23 1.80 -17.85
C SER A 116 -12.71 1.72 -17.70
N THR A 117 -12.19 0.63 -17.12
CA THR A 117 -10.74 0.44 -16.96
C THR A 117 -10.05 0.28 -18.31
N PHE A 118 -10.66 -0.45 -19.24
CA PHE A 118 -10.15 -0.58 -20.61
C PHE A 118 -10.10 0.77 -21.32
N ILE A 119 -11.19 1.55 -21.26
CA ILE A 119 -11.26 2.89 -21.88
C ILE A 119 -10.18 3.79 -21.28
N LEU A 120 -10.04 3.82 -19.95
CA LEU A 120 -9.01 4.63 -19.28
C LEU A 120 -7.60 4.25 -19.72
N VAL A 121 -7.34 2.96 -19.96
CA VAL A 121 -6.03 2.52 -20.42
C VAL A 121 -5.80 2.81 -21.89
N VAL A 122 -6.81 2.66 -22.75
CA VAL A 122 -6.71 3.09 -24.15
C VAL A 122 -6.41 4.59 -24.20
N ILE A 123 -7.10 5.39 -23.39
CA ILE A 123 -6.84 6.82 -23.23
C ILE A 123 -5.40 7.02 -22.70
N LEU A 124 -4.97 6.32 -21.66
CA LEU A 124 -3.61 6.42 -21.10
C LEU A 124 -2.55 6.11 -22.16
N SER A 125 -2.70 5.00 -22.90
CA SER A 125 -1.79 4.59 -23.96
C SER A 125 -1.80 5.53 -25.16
N TYR A 126 -2.95 6.15 -25.48
CA TYR A 126 -3.08 7.11 -26.57
C TYR A 126 -2.49 8.47 -26.22
N TYR A 127 -2.73 8.97 -24.99
CA TYR A 127 -2.23 10.27 -24.53
C TYR A 127 -0.76 10.26 -24.13
N ILE A 128 -0.19 9.11 -23.73
CA ILE A 128 1.20 9.03 -23.28
C ILE A 128 2.21 8.94 -24.45
N ALA A 129 1.82 8.56 -25.66
CA ALA A 129 2.67 8.60 -26.87
C ALA A 129 4.12 8.05 -26.74
N THR A 130 4.41 7.23 -25.72
CA THR A 130 5.68 6.50 -25.52
C THR A 130 5.42 5.05 -25.07
N GLY A 131 4.44 4.39 -25.68
CA GLY A 131 4.21 2.96 -25.49
C GLY A 131 3.71 2.55 -24.10
N ILE A 132 3.46 1.24 -23.95
CA ILE A 132 3.20 0.63 -22.64
C ILE A 132 4.56 0.50 -21.94
N PRO A 133 4.75 0.97 -20.69
CA PRO A 133 6.06 0.99 -20.04
C PRO A 133 6.80 -0.35 -19.98
N VAL A 134 6.10 -1.49 -20.06
CA VAL A 134 6.74 -2.82 -20.13
C VAL A 134 7.40 -3.12 -21.47
N PHE A 135 7.02 -2.43 -22.54
CA PHE A 135 7.62 -2.55 -23.87
C PHE A 135 8.58 -1.39 -24.21
N ASP A 136 8.79 -0.46 -23.26
CA ASP A 136 9.78 0.61 -23.42
C ASP A 136 11.19 0.08 -23.15
N SER A 137 12.20 0.67 -23.80
CA SER A 137 13.61 0.36 -23.61
C SER A 137 14.08 0.73 -22.20
N ASP A 138 13.48 1.75 -21.58
CA ASP A 138 13.62 2.06 -20.16
C ASP A 138 12.25 2.10 -19.44
N PRO A 139 11.80 0.96 -18.89
CA PRO A 139 10.53 0.85 -18.19
C PRO A 139 10.40 1.71 -16.91
N GLU A 140 11.52 2.11 -16.29
CA GLU A 140 11.48 2.93 -15.07
C GLU A 140 11.29 4.41 -15.43
N LEU A 141 12.04 4.90 -16.42
CA LEU A 141 11.91 6.26 -16.93
C LEU A 141 10.53 6.49 -17.57
N ALA A 142 10.05 5.55 -18.39
CA ALA A 142 8.73 5.62 -19.02
C ALA A 142 7.58 5.71 -18.01
N ARG A 143 7.68 4.99 -16.88
CA ARG A 143 6.71 5.09 -15.76
C ARG A 143 6.76 6.43 -15.06
N ALA A 144 7.95 7.01 -14.89
CA ALA A 144 8.12 8.31 -14.27
C ALA A 144 7.54 9.41 -15.16
N LEU A 145 7.90 9.43 -16.45
CA LEU A 145 7.41 10.38 -17.44
C LEU A 145 5.89 10.28 -17.66
N GLY A 146 5.34 9.07 -17.70
CA GLY A 146 3.89 8.86 -17.79
C GLY A 146 3.08 9.39 -16.60
N LYS A 147 3.73 9.57 -15.44
CA LYS A 147 3.10 10.16 -14.24
C LYS A 147 3.27 11.68 -14.15
N THR A 148 4.34 12.24 -14.72
CA THR A 148 4.66 13.68 -14.64
C THR A 148 4.15 14.48 -15.85
N GLY A 149 3.96 13.87 -17.02
CA GLY A 149 3.56 14.52 -18.29
C GLY A 149 2.05 14.79 -18.48
N GLY A 150 1.26 14.97 -17.42
CA GLY A 150 -0.19 15.26 -17.52
C GLY A 150 -1.11 14.03 -17.56
N GLY A 151 -0.57 12.83 -17.80
CA GLY A 151 -1.29 11.54 -17.68
C GLY A 151 -1.52 11.05 -16.24
N GLY A 152 -1.02 11.79 -15.24
CA GLY A 152 -1.01 11.36 -13.83
C GLY A 152 -2.40 11.05 -13.24
N ALA A 153 -3.44 11.83 -13.59
CA ALA A 153 -4.80 11.56 -13.15
C ALA A 153 -5.35 10.24 -13.73
N ILE A 154 -5.07 9.98 -15.02
CA ILE A 154 -5.50 8.76 -15.71
C ILE A 154 -4.73 7.55 -15.15
N ALA A 155 -3.43 7.68 -14.88
CA ALA A 155 -2.62 6.62 -14.27
C ALA A 155 -3.11 6.27 -12.85
N ARG A 156 -3.47 7.28 -12.04
CA ARG A 156 -4.05 7.10 -10.69
C ARG A 156 -5.40 6.40 -10.75
N LEU A 157 -6.30 6.83 -11.64
CA LEU A 157 -7.57 6.17 -11.87
C LEU A 157 -7.37 4.71 -12.29
N THR A 158 -6.46 4.46 -13.23
CA THR A 158 -6.16 3.10 -13.73
C THR A 158 -5.76 2.15 -12.60
N ASN A 159 -4.90 2.59 -11.67
CA ASN A 159 -4.51 1.77 -10.53
C ASN A 159 -5.70 1.40 -9.63
N VAL A 160 -6.54 2.38 -9.29
CA VAL A 160 -7.72 2.17 -8.43
C VAL A 160 -8.74 1.27 -9.13
N PHE A 161 -9.07 1.54 -10.39
CA PHE A 161 -10.02 0.73 -11.15
C PHE A 161 -9.56 -0.70 -11.38
N THR A 162 -8.26 -0.90 -11.60
CA THR A 162 -7.69 -2.24 -11.74
C THR A 162 -7.85 -3.02 -10.44
N TYR A 163 -7.56 -2.39 -9.29
CA TYR A 163 -7.75 -3.01 -7.97
C TYR A 163 -9.23 -3.33 -7.68
N LEU A 164 -10.15 -2.41 -7.99
CA LEU A 164 -11.60 -2.61 -7.85
C LEU A 164 -12.11 -3.75 -8.73
N SER A 165 -11.64 -3.81 -9.99
CA SER A 165 -12.02 -4.84 -10.95
C SER A 165 -11.53 -6.22 -10.51
N LEU A 166 -10.29 -6.33 -10.01
CA LEU A 166 -9.76 -7.57 -9.44
C LEU A 166 -10.56 -8.01 -8.21
N THR A 167 -10.83 -7.09 -7.29
CA THR A 167 -11.60 -7.36 -6.06
C THR A 167 -12.97 -7.94 -6.40
N LEU A 168 -13.71 -7.31 -7.32
CA LEU A 168 -15.01 -7.81 -7.75
C LEU A 168 -14.91 -9.11 -8.53
N TRP A 169 -13.90 -9.28 -9.38
CA TRP A 169 -13.69 -10.52 -10.09
C TRP A 169 -13.49 -11.70 -9.14
N PHE A 170 -12.61 -11.55 -8.15
CA PHE A 170 -12.40 -12.56 -7.11
C PHE A 170 -13.67 -12.81 -6.30
N TYR A 171 -14.40 -11.75 -5.92
CA TYR A 171 -15.64 -11.88 -5.16
C TYR A 171 -16.68 -12.74 -5.90
N VAL A 172 -16.91 -12.44 -7.18
CA VAL A 172 -17.86 -13.18 -8.02
C VAL A 172 -17.43 -14.64 -8.20
N ARG A 173 -16.12 -14.91 -8.28
CA ARG A 173 -15.57 -16.28 -8.39
C ARG A 173 -15.70 -17.08 -7.12
N VAL A 174 -15.31 -16.51 -5.97
CA VAL A 174 -15.36 -17.22 -4.68
C VAL A 174 -16.81 -17.50 -4.27
N LYS A 175 -17.74 -16.57 -4.55
CA LYS A 175 -19.19 -16.79 -4.37
C LYS A 175 -19.84 -17.69 -5.42
N ARG A 176 -19.07 -18.21 -6.39
CA ARG A 176 -19.53 -19.10 -7.48
C ARG A 176 -20.73 -18.56 -8.26
N ILE A 177 -20.83 -17.23 -8.40
CA ILE A 177 -21.90 -16.61 -9.18
C ILE A 177 -21.76 -17.08 -10.64
N ARG A 178 -22.85 -17.56 -11.26
CA ARG A 178 -22.81 -18.05 -12.65
C ARG A 178 -22.53 -16.88 -13.61
N ILE A 179 -21.30 -16.86 -14.12
CA ILE A 179 -20.87 -15.96 -15.19
C ILE A 179 -20.72 -16.75 -16.50
N GLY A 180 -21.14 -16.17 -17.63
CA GLY A 180 -20.91 -16.76 -18.95
C GLY A 180 -19.40 -16.93 -19.25
N ARG A 181 -19.03 -17.91 -20.09
CA ARG A 181 -17.62 -18.26 -20.37
C ARG A 181 -16.76 -17.05 -20.77
N VAL A 182 -17.24 -16.25 -21.72
CA VAL A 182 -16.59 -15.02 -22.22
C VAL A 182 -16.26 -14.02 -21.09
N SER A 183 -17.15 -13.93 -20.09
CA SER A 183 -16.98 -13.03 -18.95
C SER A 183 -15.97 -13.54 -17.93
N LYS A 184 -15.71 -14.86 -17.88
CA LYS A 184 -14.69 -15.44 -17.00
C LYS A 184 -13.29 -15.15 -17.53
N THR A 185 -13.08 -15.29 -18.84
CA THR A 185 -11.79 -15.05 -19.50
C THR A 185 -11.46 -13.57 -19.58
N LEU A 186 -12.37 -12.72 -20.08
CA LEU A 186 -12.13 -11.28 -20.18
C LEU A 186 -11.98 -10.61 -18.80
N GLY A 187 -12.65 -11.13 -17.76
CA GLY A 187 -12.57 -10.59 -16.41
C GLY A 187 -11.22 -10.77 -15.70
N ILE A 188 -10.37 -11.71 -16.15
CA ILE A 188 -8.97 -11.83 -15.69
C ILE A 188 -8.04 -11.16 -16.67
N ALA A 189 -8.20 -11.47 -17.96
CA ALA A 189 -7.26 -11.07 -19.00
C ALA A 189 -7.10 -9.56 -19.02
N LEU A 190 -8.22 -8.82 -18.88
CA LEU A 190 -8.18 -7.36 -18.93
C LEU A 190 -7.45 -6.77 -17.71
N PRO A 191 -7.86 -6.98 -16.44
CA PRO A 191 -7.07 -6.49 -15.30
C PRO A 191 -5.61 -6.97 -15.30
N PHE A 192 -5.34 -8.19 -15.80
CA PHE A 192 -3.98 -8.73 -15.89
C PHE A 192 -3.11 -8.01 -16.93
N ILE A 193 -3.64 -7.76 -18.14
CA ILE A 193 -2.96 -6.96 -19.17
C ILE A 193 -2.71 -5.52 -18.67
N LEU A 194 -3.67 -4.95 -17.95
CA LEU A 194 -3.55 -3.62 -17.36
C LEU A 194 -2.51 -3.55 -16.23
N LEU A 195 -2.42 -4.62 -15.45
CA LEU A 195 -1.42 -4.76 -14.43
C LEU A 195 -0.01 -4.94 -15.02
N LEU A 196 0.10 -5.65 -16.14
CA LEU A 196 1.34 -5.76 -16.88
C LEU A 196 1.77 -4.39 -17.42
N SER A 197 0.85 -3.54 -17.90
CA SER A 197 1.24 -2.21 -18.38
C SER A 197 1.78 -1.28 -17.29
N VAL A 198 1.35 -1.45 -16.04
CA VAL A 198 1.87 -0.70 -14.88
C VAL A 198 3.18 -1.27 -14.34
N GLY A 199 3.40 -2.59 -14.48
CA GLY A 199 4.66 -3.26 -14.15
C GLY A 199 4.48 -4.64 -13.48
N ALA A 200 5.34 -5.60 -13.84
CA ALA A 200 5.18 -7.02 -13.46
C ALA A 200 5.27 -7.35 -11.95
N LYS A 201 5.90 -6.49 -11.12
CA LYS A 201 6.07 -6.75 -9.67
C LYS A 201 4.90 -6.24 -8.83
N SER A 202 4.53 -4.97 -9.03
CA SER A 202 3.41 -4.31 -8.33
C SER A 202 2.06 -4.97 -8.67
N SER A 203 1.96 -5.54 -9.88
CA SER A 203 0.81 -6.30 -10.34
C SER A 203 0.59 -7.60 -9.59
N LEU A 204 1.63 -8.44 -9.43
CA LEU A 204 1.53 -9.69 -8.67
C LEU A 204 1.12 -9.42 -7.21
N ILE A 205 1.67 -8.36 -6.61
CA ILE A 205 1.29 -7.94 -5.26
C ILE A 205 -0.18 -7.52 -5.22
N SER A 206 -0.64 -6.72 -6.19
CA SER A 206 -2.05 -6.28 -6.27
C SER A 206 -3.01 -7.45 -6.40
N ILE A 207 -2.69 -8.44 -7.24
CA ILE A 207 -3.49 -9.68 -7.40
C ILE A 207 -3.59 -10.43 -6.08
N TYR A 208 -2.45 -10.64 -5.41
CA TYR A 208 -2.40 -11.33 -4.13
C TYR A 208 -3.21 -10.59 -3.05
N VAL A 209 -3.01 -9.29 -2.93
CA VAL A 209 -3.69 -8.43 -1.94
C VAL A 209 -5.21 -8.42 -2.17
N SER A 210 -5.68 -8.24 -3.41
CA SER A 210 -7.11 -8.29 -3.74
C SER A 210 -7.71 -9.67 -3.42
N TYR A 211 -7.02 -10.75 -3.81
CA TYR A 211 -7.48 -12.11 -3.52
C TYR A 211 -7.56 -12.41 -2.03
N TYR A 212 -6.53 -12.02 -1.28
CA TYR A 212 -6.42 -12.20 0.17
C TYR A 212 -7.59 -11.51 0.89
N TYR A 213 -7.82 -10.21 0.64
CA TYR A 213 -8.87 -9.47 1.34
C TYR A 213 -10.27 -9.88 0.93
N VAL A 214 -10.51 -10.25 -0.33
CA VAL A 214 -11.79 -10.85 -0.72
C VAL A 214 -12.04 -12.17 0.03
N SER A 215 -11.01 -13.00 0.16
CA SER A 215 -11.11 -14.27 0.87
C SER A 215 -11.32 -14.06 2.38
N CYS A 216 -10.69 -13.04 2.97
CA CYS A 216 -10.91 -12.65 4.36
C CYS A 216 -12.35 -12.20 4.57
N PHE A 217 -12.85 -11.31 3.71
CA PHE A 217 -14.24 -10.82 3.75
C PHE A 217 -15.23 -11.99 3.72
N ILE A 218 -15.06 -12.93 2.78
CA ILE A 218 -15.95 -14.09 2.65
C ILE A 218 -15.85 -15.02 3.86
N SER A 219 -14.67 -15.16 4.45
CA SER A 219 -14.49 -15.95 5.68
C SER A 219 -15.21 -15.30 6.86
N PHE A 220 -15.15 -13.97 7.00
CA PHE A 220 -15.94 -13.23 7.99
C PHE A 220 -17.44 -13.36 7.76
N GLU A 221 -17.89 -13.22 6.51
CA GLU A 221 -19.31 -13.30 6.14
C GLU A 221 -19.88 -14.72 6.35
N THR A 222 -19.10 -15.77 6.04
CA THR A 222 -19.54 -17.17 6.14
C THR A 222 -19.19 -17.83 7.48
N ARG A 223 -18.46 -17.13 8.36
CA ARG A 223 -17.89 -17.65 9.62
C ARG A 223 -17.06 -18.93 9.46
N LYS A 224 -16.57 -19.20 8.25
CA LYS A 224 -15.67 -20.32 8.01
C LYS A 224 -14.25 -19.88 8.35
N PRO A 225 -13.43 -20.78 8.94
CA PRO A 225 -12.03 -20.46 9.19
C PRO A 225 -11.37 -20.06 7.88
N PHE A 226 -10.62 -18.96 7.91
CA PHE A 226 -9.84 -18.50 6.77
C PHE A 226 -8.76 -19.54 6.44
N LYS A 227 -9.04 -20.36 5.43
CA LYS A 227 -8.11 -21.40 4.94
C LYS A 227 -7.46 -20.89 3.65
N HIS A 228 -6.39 -20.10 3.78
CA HIS A 228 -5.43 -20.01 2.69
C HIS A 228 -4.34 -21.04 2.87
N SER A 229 -3.92 -21.65 1.76
CA SER A 229 -2.69 -22.42 1.77
C SER A 229 -1.55 -21.42 1.88
N ALA A 230 -0.71 -21.56 2.91
CA ALA A 230 0.58 -20.87 2.98
C ALA A 230 1.36 -21.01 1.66
N ILE A 231 1.14 -22.13 0.95
CA ILE A 231 1.62 -22.42 -0.40
C ILE A 231 1.32 -21.30 -1.40
N PHE A 232 0.09 -20.76 -1.48
CA PHE A 232 -0.20 -19.69 -2.46
C PHE A 232 0.57 -18.39 -2.17
N PHE A 233 0.71 -18.05 -0.89
CA PHE A 233 1.53 -16.91 -0.46
C PHE A 233 3.02 -17.14 -0.75
N VAL A 234 3.54 -18.32 -0.41
CA VAL A 234 4.92 -18.71 -0.69
C VAL A 234 5.20 -18.69 -2.19
N LEU A 235 4.30 -19.25 -3.01
CA LEU A 235 4.41 -19.19 -4.48
C LEU A 235 4.39 -17.76 -5.00
N THR A 236 3.57 -16.88 -4.42
CA THR A 236 3.53 -15.46 -4.80
C THR A 236 4.86 -14.78 -4.47
N ILE A 237 5.40 -14.98 -3.26
CA ILE A 237 6.71 -14.44 -2.86
C ILE A 237 7.82 -14.96 -3.75
N ILE A 238 7.89 -16.27 -3.96
CA ILE A 238 8.88 -16.90 -4.84
C ILE A 238 8.78 -16.32 -6.25
N SER A 239 7.56 -16.16 -6.79
CA SER A 239 7.36 -15.55 -8.10
C SER A 239 7.87 -14.10 -8.15
N ILE A 240 7.59 -13.30 -7.11
CA ILE A 240 8.07 -11.91 -7.02
C ILE A 240 9.59 -11.87 -6.93
N LEU A 241 10.20 -12.75 -6.13
CA LEU A 241 11.64 -12.84 -5.98
C LEU A 241 12.31 -13.28 -7.28
N ILE A 242 11.78 -14.27 -7.97
CA ILE A 242 12.28 -14.72 -9.29
C ILE A 242 12.17 -13.59 -10.30
N VAL A 243 11.00 -12.98 -10.48
CA VAL A 243 10.82 -11.87 -11.42
C VAL A 243 11.73 -10.70 -11.07
N THR A 244 11.92 -10.42 -9.78
CA THR A 244 12.83 -9.36 -9.32
C THR A 244 14.28 -9.68 -9.59
N PHE A 245 14.72 -10.87 -9.25
CA PHE A 245 16.07 -11.35 -9.48
C PHE A 245 16.36 -11.37 -10.98
N SER A 246 15.49 -11.95 -11.80
CA SER A 246 15.65 -12.00 -13.26
C SER A 246 15.77 -10.60 -13.87
N LEU A 247 14.90 -9.65 -13.48
CA LEU A 247 14.96 -8.28 -14.00
C LEU A 247 16.24 -7.54 -13.60
N VAL A 248 16.73 -7.74 -12.37
CA VAL A 248 17.97 -7.10 -11.92
C VAL A 248 19.18 -7.79 -12.53
N TYR A 249 19.16 -9.12 -12.67
CA TYR A 249 20.20 -9.90 -13.32
C TYR A 249 20.36 -9.49 -14.79
N THR A 250 19.27 -9.36 -15.54
CA THR A 250 19.32 -8.87 -16.94
C THR A 250 19.83 -7.44 -17.04
N ARG A 251 19.61 -6.61 -16.02
CA ARG A 251 20.20 -5.26 -15.98
C ARG A 251 21.68 -5.31 -15.66
N GLY A 252 22.10 -6.19 -14.75
CA GLY A 252 23.51 -6.42 -14.41
C GLY A 252 24.33 -6.87 -15.64
N THR A 253 23.78 -7.76 -16.47
CA THR A 253 24.44 -8.19 -17.72
C THR A 253 24.63 -7.06 -18.74
N LEU A 254 23.84 -5.99 -18.66
CA LEU A 254 23.88 -4.86 -19.59
C LEU A 254 24.71 -3.68 -19.07
N VAL A 255 24.88 -3.55 -17.76
CA VAL A 255 25.34 -2.30 -17.13
C VAL A 255 26.65 -2.44 -16.35
N SER A 256 26.98 -3.60 -15.77
CA SER A 256 28.18 -3.71 -14.91
C SER A 256 29.33 -4.46 -15.57
N ALA A 257 30.39 -3.74 -15.94
CA ALA A 257 31.65 -4.32 -16.40
C ALA A 257 32.54 -4.86 -15.27
N SER A 258 32.24 -4.48 -14.01
CA SER A 258 33.12 -4.70 -12.84
C SER A 258 32.62 -5.70 -11.80
N MET A 259 31.36 -6.15 -11.87
CA MET A 259 30.77 -7.10 -10.93
C MET A 259 30.05 -8.21 -11.68
N SER A 260 30.01 -9.42 -11.13
CA SER A 260 29.19 -10.48 -11.74
C SER A 260 27.71 -10.11 -11.65
N PRO A 261 26.87 -10.45 -12.67
CA PRO A 261 25.45 -10.13 -12.66
C PRO A 261 24.69 -10.69 -11.44
N SER A 262 25.15 -11.80 -10.87
CA SER A 262 24.61 -12.39 -9.63
C SER A 262 24.95 -11.58 -8.38
N GLU A 263 26.17 -11.05 -8.28
CA GLU A 263 26.57 -10.17 -7.17
C GLU A 263 25.87 -8.82 -7.29
N PHE A 264 25.74 -8.30 -8.50
CA PHE A 264 24.94 -7.11 -8.78
C PHE A 264 23.47 -7.31 -8.39
N ALA A 265 22.87 -8.45 -8.75
CA ALA A 265 21.48 -8.75 -8.39
C ALA A 265 21.29 -8.88 -6.87
N THR A 266 22.19 -9.58 -6.20
CA THR A 266 22.13 -9.78 -4.75
C THR A 266 22.32 -8.46 -3.99
N SER A 267 23.33 -7.67 -4.38
CA SER A 267 23.61 -6.36 -3.76
C SER A 267 22.43 -5.41 -3.92
N GLN A 268 21.82 -5.31 -5.11
CA GLN A 268 20.64 -4.48 -5.35
C GLN A 268 19.41 -4.92 -4.55
N ILE A 269 19.20 -6.23 -4.37
CA ILE A 269 18.09 -6.75 -3.54
C ILE A 269 18.33 -6.40 -2.07
N LEU A 270 19.54 -6.63 -1.57
CA LEU A 270 19.92 -6.25 -0.20
C LEU A 270 19.75 -4.74 -0.01
N GLN A 271 20.24 -3.94 -0.95
CA GLN A 271 20.11 -2.48 -0.93
C GLN A 271 18.64 -2.07 -0.82
N ARG A 272 17.72 -2.70 -1.56
CA ARG A 272 16.27 -2.41 -1.49
C ARG A 272 15.63 -2.80 -0.15
N ILE A 273 16.04 -3.93 0.44
CA ILE A 273 15.58 -4.36 1.78
C ILE A 273 16.07 -3.36 2.83
N PHE A 274 17.35 -3.01 2.78
CA PHE A 274 17.95 -2.06 3.71
C PHE A 274 17.40 -0.64 3.50
N PHE A 275 17.22 -0.15 2.27
CA PHE A 275 16.68 1.19 1.98
C PHE A 275 15.31 1.45 2.61
N THR A 276 14.50 0.40 2.76
CA THR A 276 13.19 0.50 3.42
C THR A 276 13.33 0.92 4.89
N GLY A 277 14.33 0.40 5.61
CA GLY A 277 14.62 0.77 7.01
C GLY A 277 15.61 1.94 7.16
N ILE A 278 16.57 2.05 6.22
CA ILE A 278 17.61 3.08 6.14
C ILE A 278 16.98 4.46 6.01
N GLY A 279 15.84 4.57 5.32
CA GLY A 279 15.08 5.81 5.22
C GLY A 279 14.83 6.40 6.59
N ALA A 280 14.10 5.69 7.45
CA ALA A 280 13.79 6.08 8.83
C ALA A 280 15.03 6.22 9.72
N TYR A 281 16.02 5.34 9.56
CA TYR A 281 17.30 5.42 10.28
C TYR A 281 18.02 6.75 10.03
N HIS A 282 18.09 7.17 8.77
CA HIS A 282 18.77 8.37 8.35
C HIS A 282 18.20 9.63 9.00
N TYR A 283 16.87 9.68 9.17
CA TYR A 283 16.24 10.77 9.91
C TYR A 283 16.77 10.91 11.33
N PHE A 284 16.98 9.81 12.04
CA PHE A 284 17.48 9.86 13.42
C PHE A 284 18.98 10.00 13.52
N SER A 285 19.74 9.84 12.42
CA SER A 285 21.19 10.05 12.41
C SER A 285 21.59 11.53 12.24
N ILE A 286 20.67 12.40 11.81
CA ILE A 286 20.93 13.82 11.57
C ILE A 286 20.42 14.70 12.71
N ASN A 287 21.12 15.81 12.92
CA ASN A 287 20.67 16.88 13.80
C ASN A 287 19.43 17.55 13.20
N PHE A 288 18.27 17.40 13.85
CA PHE A 288 16.96 17.88 13.37
C PHE A 288 16.82 19.42 13.28
N SER A 289 17.90 20.18 13.47
CA SER A 289 17.88 21.66 13.47
C SER A 289 17.21 22.26 12.25
N ASP A 290 17.42 21.65 11.08
CA ASP A 290 16.91 22.14 9.80
C ASP A 290 15.40 21.91 9.65
N LEU A 291 14.80 21.06 10.48
CA LEU A 291 13.36 20.74 10.46
C LEU A 291 12.60 21.30 11.66
N ASN A 292 13.29 21.91 12.63
CA ASN A 292 12.68 22.47 13.84
C ASN A 292 11.69 23.62 13.58
N HIS A 293 11.71 24.19 12.37
CA HIS A 293 10.78 25.24 11.96
C HIS A 293 9.42 24.69 11.51
N LEU A 294 9.31 23.38 11.24
CA LEU A 294 8.06 22.76 10.81
C LEU A 294 7.11 22.57 12.00
N THR A 295 5.83 22.85 11.76
CA THR A 295 4.78 22.84 12.76
C THR A 295 3.61 21.94 12.34
N ALA A 296 2.68 21.67 13.27
CA ALA A 296 1.46 20.95 12.96
C ALA A 296 0.62 21.60 11.82
N PHE A 297 0.76 22.91 11.60
CA PHE A 297 0.11 23.59 10.48
C PHE A 297 0.74 23.22 9.14
N ASP A 298 2.07 23.09 9.11
CA ASP A 298 2.81 22.64 7.92
C ASP A 298 2.44 21.20 7.57
N TYR A 299 2.19 20.35 8.57
CA TYR A 299 1.65 19.01 8.33
C TYR A 299 0.31 19.08 7.60
N PHE A 300 -0.62 19.93 8.06
CA PHE A 300 -1.92 20.10 7.40
C PHE A 300 -1.74 20.56 5.95
N ASN A 301 -0.90 21.55 5.70
CA ASN A 301 -0.64 22.05 4.35
C ASN A 301 -0.01 20.96 3.46
N GLN A 302 1.03 20.30 3.95
CA GLN A 302 1.82 19.36 3.14
C GLN A 302 1.12 18.02 2.90
N TYR A 303 0.33 17.52 3.86
CA TYR A 303 -0.24 16.18 3.81
C TYR A 303 -1.74 16.18 3.50
N LEU A 304 -2.46 17.28 3.72
CA LEU A 304 -3.90 17.37 3.41
C LEU A 304 -4.17 18.29 2.23
N VAL A 305 -3.56 19.48 2.19
CA VAL A 305 -3.84 20.48 1.15
C VAL A 305 -3.10 20.14 -0.15
N LEU A 306 -1.78 19.93 -0.10
CA LEU A 306 -0.97 19.62 -1.29
C LEU A 306 -1.47 18.38 -2.05
N PRO A 307 -1.74 17.22 -1.42
CA PRO A 307 -2.16 16.04 -2.17
C PRO A 307 -3.53 16.20 -2.84
N LEU A 308 -4.34 17.15 -2.40
CA LEU A 308 -5.64 17.49 -2.99
C LEU A 308 -5.51 18.54 -4.11
N LEU A 309 -4.86 19.67 -3.82
CA LEU A 309 -4.86 20.85 -4.70
C LEU A 309 -3.70 20.86 -5.71
N ALA A 310 -2.52 20.35 -5.34
CA ALA A 310 -1.36 20.37 -6.23
C ALA A 310 -1.56 19.50 -7.50
N PRO A 311 -2.22 18.32 -7.45
CA PRO A 311 -2.55 17.58 -8.66
C PRO A 311 -3.50 18.32 -9.61
N LEU A 312 -4.33 19.22 -9.09
CA LEU A 312 -5.20 20.09 -9.87
C LEU A 312 -4.47 21.34 -10.40
N ARG A 313 -3.16 21.48 -10.13
CA ARG A 313 -2.33 22.66 -10.43
C ARG A 313 -2.88 23.96 -9.83
N LEU A 314 -3.67 23.86 -8.76
CA LEU A 314 -4.22 25.04 -8.08
C LEU A 314 -3.19 25.69 -7.15
N ILE A 315 -2.17 24.93 -6.73
CA ILE A 315 -1.05 25.40 -5.93
C ILE A 315 0.25 24.76 -6.43
N SER A 316 1.39 25.40 -6.12
CA SER A 316 2.72 24.87 -6.42
C SER A 316 3.01 23.60 -5.62
N TYR A 317 3.74 22.67 -6.24
CA TYR A 317 4.22 21.47 -5.55
C TYR A 317 5.41 21.85 -4.66
N GLU A 318 5.21 21.85 -3.34
CA GLU A 318 6.31 22.07 -2.40
C GLU A 318 7.20 20.81 -2.30
N PRO A 319 8.50 20.97 -2.00
CA PRO A 319 9.39 19.85 -1.75
C PRO A 319 8.90 19.04 -0.54
N THR A 320 8.86 17.71 -0.69
CA THR A 320 8.48 16.82 0.42
C THR A 320 9.52 16.85 1.53
N VAL A 321 9.12 16.54 2.76
CA VAL A 321 10.06 16.37 3.91
C VAL A 321 11.21 15.43 3.55
N GLY A 322 10.91 14.33 2.85
CA GLY A 322 11.94 13.40 2.37
C GLY A 322 12.95 14.06 1.42
N LYS A 323 12.50 14.93 0.51
CA LYS A 323 13.39 15.68 -0.38
C LYS A 323 14.23 16.72 0.36
N ILE A 324 13.61 17.50 1.25
CA ILE A 324 14.33 18.50 2.08
C ILE A 324 15.49 17.81 2.81
N LEU A 325 15.21 16.62 3.34
CA LEU A 325 16.22 15.85 4.02
C LEU A 325 17.27 15.28 3.08
N ALA A 326 16.91 14.63 1.98
CA ALA A 326 17.90 14.09 1.04
C ALA A 326 18.92 15.15 0.60
N VAL A 327 18.44 16.38 0.34
CA VAL A 327 19.30 17.53 0.04
C VAL A 327 20.22 17.86 1.23
N SER A 328 19.69 17.92 2.46
CA SER A 328 20.51 18.15 3.65
C SER A 328 21.52 17.03 3.95
N MET A 329 21.22 15.76 3.65
CA MET A 329 22.08 14.62 4.01
C MET A 329 23.15 14.31 2.98
N VAL A 330 22.81 14.37 1.69
CA VAL A 330 23.65 13.85 0.60
C VAL A 330 23.93 14.93 -0.45
N GLY A 331 23.36 16.14 -0.30
CA GLY A 331 23.41 17.18 -1.35
C GLY A 331 22.67 16.76 -2.62
N ASP A 332 21.84 15.72 -2.54
CA ASP A 332 21.17 15.09 -3.67
C ASP A 332 19.69 15.47 -3.66
N ASP A 333 19.26 16.06 -4.77
CA ASP A 333 17.91 16.53 -5.03
C ASP A 333 17.04 15.48 -5.74
N THR A 334 17.60 14.31 -6.07
CA THR A 334 16.95 13.34 -6.94
C THR A 334 15.77 12.66 -6.26
N PHE A 335 15.89 11.97 -5.11
CA PHE A 335 14.74 11.47 -4.34
C PHE A 335 15.15 11.09 -2.90
N GLY A 336 14.42 11.56 -1.90
CA GLY A 336 14.62 11.18 -0.50
C GLY A 336 13.65 10.13 0.02
N PRO A 337 14.04 9.31 1.02
CA PRO A 337 13.15 8.33 1.63
C PRO A 337 11.97 9.04 2.30
N ASN A 338 10.75 8.56 2.09
CA ASN A 338 9.58 9.14 2.76
C ASN A 338 9.66 8.90 4.28
N PRO A 339 9.30 9.91 5.09
CA PRO A 339 9.37 9.79 6.54
C PRO A 339 8.38 8.74 7.01
N SER A 340 8.84 7.83 7.86
CA SER A 340 7.94 6.91 8.56
C SER A 340 7.10 7.65 9.60
N MET A 341 6.01 7.03 10.08
CA MET A 341 5.12 7.65 11.08
C MET A 341 5.84 8.19 12.32
N TYR A 342 6.93 7.56 12.74
CA TYR A 342 7.72 8.00 13.88
C TYR A 342 8.38 9.35 13.66
N VAL A 343 8.89 9.53 12.44
CA VAL A 343 9.64 10.71 12.05
C VAL A 343 8.67 11.87 11.81
N GLU A 344 7.58 11.63 11.09
CA GLU A 344 6.56 12.65 10.90
C GLU A 344 6.02 13.14 12.25
N GLY A 345 5.77 12.20 13.18
CA GLY A 345 5.34 12.52 14.53
C GLY A 345 6.26 13.52 15.25
N ILE A 346 7.57 13.28 15.21
CA ILE A 346 8.53 14.14 15.92
C ILE A 346 8.74 15.48 15.20
N ILE A 347 8.78 15.48 13.86
CA ILE A 347 8.99 16.70 13.07
C ILE A 347 7.84 17.68 13.27
N PHE A 348 6.60 17.22 13.17
CA PHE A 348 5.43 18.11 13.14
C PHE A 348 4.78 18.33 14.50
N TYR A 349 4.95 17.39 15.43
CA TYR A 349 4.26 17.40 16.73
C TYR A 349 5.21 17.30 17.93
N GLY A 350 6.53 17.22 17.71
CA GLY A 350 7.53 17.04 18.76
C GLY A 350 7.47 15.67 19.42
N TRP A 351 8.30 15.46 20.45
CA TRP A 351 8.45 14.16 21.12
C TRP A 351 7.15 13.62 21.73
N LEU A 352 6.44 14.43 22.51
CA LEU A 352 5.19 13.99 23.15
C LEU A 352 4.04 13.92 22.15
N GLY A 353 3.88 14.94 21.29
CA GLY A 353 2.83 14.96 20.27
C GLY A 353 3.00 13.85 19.24
N GLY A 354 4.23 13.48 18.89
CA GLY A 354 4.54 12.37 17.98
C GLY A 354 4.08 11.00 18.49
N ILE A 355 4.13 10.79 19.81
CA ILE A 355 3.59 9.57 20.44
C ILE A 355 2.07 9.51 20.29
N PHE A 356 1.37 10.61 20.57
CA PHE A 356 -0.09 10.71 20.39
C PHE A 356 -0.49 10.58 18.92
N TYR A 357 0.26 11.18 18.01
CA TYR A 357 0.08 11.05 16.56
C TYR A 357 0.10 9.57 16.14
N CYS A 358 1.11 8.80 16.58
CA CYS A 358 1.19 7.37 16.30
C CYS A 358 -0.03 6.59 16.86
N GLY A 359 -0.51 6.97 18.05
CA GLY A 359 -1.74 6.42 18.62
C GLY A 359 -2.98 6.70 17.77
N MET A 360 -3.14 7.93 17.29
CA MET A 360 -4.23 8.31 16.38
C MET A 360 -4.15 7.55 15.06
N LEU A 361 -2.95 7.40 14.48
CA LEU A 361 -2.76 6.56 13.31
C LEU A 361 -3.18 5.12 13.57
N GLY A 362 -2.86 4.54 14.72
CA GLY A 362 -3.35 3.22 15.11
C GLY A 362 -4.88 3.12 15.08
N ILE A 363 -5.58 4.14 15.58
CA ILE A 363 -7.04 4.21 15.54
C ILE A 363 -7.54 4.23 14.09
N ILE A 364 -7.00 5.13 13.26
CA ILE A 364 -7.37 5.28 11.85
C ILE A 364 -7.13 3.97 11.09
N PHE A 365 -5.96 3.36 11.27
CA PHE A 365 -5.59 2.06 10.71
C PHE A 365 -6.65 1.00 11.00
N SER A 366 -7.09 0.90 12.26
CA SER A 366 -8.12 -0.05 12.66
C SER A 366 -9.49 0.29 12.08
N VAL A 367 -9.88 1.56 12.04
CA VAL A 367 -11.16 1.98 11.46
C VAL A 367 -11.24 1.55 10.00
N PHE A 368 -10.26 1.90 9.17
CA PHE A 368 -10.26 1.53 7.75
C PHE A 368 -10.25 0.02 7.52
N ARG A 369 -9.60 -0.77 8.39
CA ARG A 369 -9.55 -2.24 8.27
C ARG A 369 -10.83 -2.94 8.73
N TYR A 370 -11.44 -2.49 9.82
CA TYR A 370 -12.51 -3.24 10.49
C TYR A 370 -13.90 -2.62 10.30
N TYR A 371 -14.02 -1.29 10.16
CA TYR A 371 -15.32 -0.62 10.02
C TYR A 371 -16.11 -1.06 8.78
N PRO A 372 -15.49 -1.33 7.61
CA PRO A 372 -16.25 -1.83 6.46
C PRO A 372 -16.97 -3.16 6.72
N LEU A 373 -16.50 -3.96 7.70
CA LEU A 373 -17.15 -5.21 8.10
C LEU A 373 -18.43 -5.00 8.91
N THR A 374 -18.63 -3.83 9.53
CA THR A 374 -19.84 -3.51 10.31
C THR A 374 -20.98 -2.92 9.48
N LEU A 375 -20.73 -2.62 8.20
CA LEU A 375 -21.64 -1.91 7.29
C LEU A 375 -22.79 -2.79 6.76
N ASN A 376 -23.51 -3.50 7.63
CA ASN A 376 -24.54 -4.49 7.28
C ASN A 376 -25.73 -3.96 6.46
N ARG A 377 -25.94 -2.63 6.44
CA ARG A 377 -27.00 -1.99 5.63
C ARG A 377 -26.67 -1.93 4.14
N PHE A 378 -25.39 -2.12 3.78
CA PHE A 378 -24.95 -2.04 2.39
C PHE A 378 -24.96 -3.41 1.71
N PRO A 379 -25.22 -3.46 0.38
CA PRO A 379 -25.02 -4.65 -0.43
C PRO A 379 -23.63 -5.28 -0.22
N SER A 380 -23.55 -6.60 -0.28
CA SER A 380 -22.32 -7.39 -0.05
C SER A 380 -21.19 -7.01 -0.99
N PHE A 381 -21.50 -6.62 -2.23
CA PHE A 381 -20.48 -6.14 -3.16
C PHE A 381 -19.90 -4.77 -2.76
N LEU A 382 -20.70 -3.87 -2.18
CA LEU A 382 -20.18 -2.60 -1.66
C LEU A 382 -19.32 -2.84 -0.42
N ARG A 383 -19.78 -3.72 0.48
CA ARG A 383 -19.02 -4.09 1.68
C ARG A 383 -17.65 -4.69 1.34
N VAL A 384 -17.57 -5.63 0.39
CA VAL A 384 -16.28 -6.24 0.00
C VAL A 384 -15.38 -5.22 -0.69
N VAL A 385 -15.92 -4.32 -1.52
CA VAL A 385 -15.15 -3.25 -2.14
C VAL A 385 -14.61 -2.29 -1.09
N SER A 386 -15.47 -1.77 -0.20
CA SER A 386 -15.04 -0.89 0.89
C SER A 386 -14.03 -1.56 1.82
N PHE A 387 -14.19 -2.85 2.12
CA PHE A 387 -13.25 -3.62 2.95
C PHE A 387 -11.88 -3.77 2.29
N SER A 388 -11.84 -4.32 1.07
CA SER A 388 -10.58 -4.52 0.35
C SER A 388 -9.88 -3.19 0.09
N PHE A 389 -10.64 -2.16 -0.28
CA PHE A 389 -10.10 -0.84 -0.55
C PHE A 389 -9.59 -0.13 0.71
N GLY A 390 -10.31 -0.22 1.84
CA GLY A 390 -9.85 0.30 3.12
C GLY A 390 -8.55 -0.38 3.59
N CYS A 391 -8.44 -1.70 3.37
CA CYS A 391 -7.19 -2.43 3.61
C CYS A 391 -6.08 -2.02 2.64
N PHE A 392 -6.38 -1.76 1.36
CA PHE A 392 -5.38 -1.25 0.42
C PHE A 392 -4.84 0.12 0.85
N LEU A 393 -5.72 1.07 1.20
CA LEU A 393 -5.32 2.41 1.62
C LEU A 393 -4.40 2.39 2.85
N VAL A 394 -4.77 1.68 3.93
CA VAL A 394 -3.96 1.67 5.16
C VAL A 394 -2.63 0.94 5.03
N SER A 395 -2.36 0.29 3.90
CA SER A 395 -1.04 -0.30 3.67
C SER A 395 0.05 0.77 3.65
N THR A 396 -0.22 1.95 3.07
CA THR A 396 0.78 3.02 2.85
C THR A 396 0.99 3.93 4.08
N MET A 397 -0.03 4.06 4.92
CA MET A 397 -0.10 5.04 6.01
C MET A 397 1.06 4.97 7.04
N THR A 398 1.70 3.81 7.21
CA THR A 398 2.77 3.65 8.23
C THR A 398 4.16 4.07 7.74
N TYR A 399 4.35 4.23 6.43
CA TYR A 399 5.64 4.55 5.83
C TYR A 399 5.60 5.73 4.84
N ASP A 400 4.40 6.16 4.42
CA ASP A 400 4.23 7.27 3.49
C ASP A 400 2.81 7.88 3.63
N MET A 401 2.70 8.89 4.49
CA MET A 401 1.42 9.55 4.73
C MET A 401 0.98 10.42 3.54
N ILE A 402 1.92 11.00 2.77
CA ILE A 402 1.60 11.77 1.56
C ILE A 402 0.93 10.85 0.55
N LEU A 403 1.48 9.65 0.33
CA LEU A 403 0.90 8.65 -0.55
C LEU A 403 -0.46 8.18 -0.04
N PHE A 404 -0.59 7.91 1.26
CA PHE A 404 -1.88 7.57 1.88
C PHE A 404 -2.95 8.63 1.60
N MET A 405 -2.66 9.89 1.89
CA MET A 405 -3.63 10.98 1.68
C MET A 405 -3.93 11.19 0.20
N GLY A 406 -2.91 11.11 -0.66
CA GLY A 406 -3.08 11.14 -2.11
C GLY A 406 -4.02 10.03 -2.60
N ASP A 407 -3.84 8.80 -2.13
CA ASP A 407 -4.70 7.66 -2.48
C ASP A 407 -6.12 7.83 -1.91
N VAL A 408 -6.28 8.34 -0.69
CA VAL A 408 -7.59 8.69 -0.11
C VAL A 408 -8.32 9.69 -1.00
N TYR A 409 -7.67 10.78 -1.42
CA TYR A 409 -8.30 11.79 -2.28
C TYR A 409 -8.58 11.28 -3.70
N ASN A 410 -7.65 10.55 -4.31
CA ASN A 410 -7.88 9.90 -5.60
C ASN A 410 -9.08 8.95 -5.53
N THR A 411 -9.30 8.34 -4.38
CA THR A 411 -10.45 7.47 -4.15
C THR A 411 -11.73 8.26 -4.00
N LEU A 412 -11.77 9.22 -3.08
CA LEU A 412 -12.99 9.96 -2.74
C LEU A 412 -13.47 10.86 -3.89
N PHE A 413 -12.55 11.56 -4.56
CA PHE A 413 -12.90 12.59 -5.54
C PHE A 413 -12.85 12.13 -6.99
N LEU A 414 -12.04 11.11 -7.31
CA LEU A 414 -11.94 10.62 -8.70
C LEU A 414 -12.63 9.27 -8.87
N SER A 415 -12.31 8.29 -8.02
CA SER A 415 -12.72 6.90 -8.26
C SER A 415 -14.13 6.59 -7.74
N ALA A 416 -14.50 7.10 -6.57
CA ALA A 416 -15.80 6.85 -5.94
C ALA A 416 -16.98 7.40 -6.77
N PRO A 417 -16.93 8.64 -7.32
CA PRO A 417 -18.02 9.15 -8.16
C PRO A 417 -18.25 8.27 -9.40
N ILE A 418 -17.18 7.82 -10.05
CA ILE A 418 -17.28 6.93 -11.21
C ILE A 418 -17.81 5.55 -10.80
N LEU A 419 -17.34 4.99 -9.69
CA LEU A 419 -17.86 3.71 -9.17
C LEU A 419 -19.37 3.82 -8.88
N ILE A 420 -19.80 4.89 -8.23
CA ILE A 420 -21.22 5.18 -7.98
C ILE A 420 -21.98 5.30 -9.29
N GLY A 421 -21.46 6.04 -10.28
CA GLY A 421 -22.07 6.16 -11.60
C GLY A 421 -22.22 4.80 -12.30
N VAL A 422 -21.16 3.98 -12.31
CA VAL A 422 -21.18 2.62 -12.86
C VAL A 422 -22.23 1.75 -12.16
N MET A 423 -22.37 1.89 -10.85
CA MET A 423 -23.39 1.18 -10.08
C MET A 423 -24.81 1.62 -10.41
N MET A 424 -25.06 2.94 -10.49
CA MET A 424 -26.37 3.50 -10.85
C MET A 424 -26.80 3.05 -12.24
N VAL A 425 -25.88 3.05 -13.22
CA VAL A 425 -26.13 2.53 -14.57
C VAL A 425 -26.40 1.03 -14.54
N GLY A 426 -25.63 0.26 -13.77
CA GLY A 426 -25.85 -1.18 -13.61
C GLY A 426 -27.24 -1.51 -13.06
N GLN A 427 -27.72 -0.71 -12.10
CA GLN A 427 -29.05 -0.84 -11.48
C GLN A 427 -30.18 -0.43 -12.42
N SER A 428 -30.05 0.70 -13.15
CA SER A 428 -31.10 1.18 -14.07
C SER A 428 -31.38 0.19 -15.21
N ILE A 429 -30.32 -0.42 -15.78
CA ILE A 429 -30.45 -1.48 -16.79
C ILE A 429 -31.13 -2.73 -16.17
N SER A 430 -31.07 -2.93 -14.86
CA SER A 430 -31.64 -4.10 -14.17
C SER A 430 -33.14 -3.97 -14.00
N GLN A 431 -33.59 -2.76 -13.66
CA GLN A 431 -35.00 -2.44 -13.53
C GLN A 431 -35.74 -2.50 -14.88
N ARG A 432 -35.11 -2.04 -15.98
CA ARG A 432 -35.70 -2.09 -17.33
C ARG A 432 -35.93 -3.48 -17.92
N LYS A 433 -35.34 -4.55 -17.35
CA LYS A 433 -35.58 -5.94 -17.78
C LYS A 433 -36.67 -6.65 -16.97
N LYS A 434 -37.18 -6.02 -15.92
CA LYS A 434 -38.26 -6.54 -15.08
C LYS A 434 -39.63 -5.94 -15.44
N LEU A 435 -39.63 -4.82 -16.15
CA LEU A 435 -40.74 -4.28 -16.92
C LEU A 435 -40.69 -4.91 -18.31
#